data_AF-R9J7V3-F1
#
_entry.id   AF-R9J7V3-F1
#
_cell.length_a   1.000
_cell.length_b   1.000
_cell.length_c   1.000
_cell.angle_alpha   90.00
_cell.angle_beta   90.00
_cell.angle_gamma   90.00
#
_symmetry.space_group_name_H-M   'P 1'
#
loop_
_entity.id
_entity.type
_entity.pdbx_description
1 polymer ?
#
loop_
_entity_poly.entity_id
_entity_poly.type
_entity_poly.pdbx_seq_one_letter_code
_entity_poly.pdbx_strand_id
1 'polypeptide(L)'
;MFRAVQEQVYYLYHEKKRPLCLAIDECQYLSPAILNDLKLIMNHGYDSLNCFSLILCGESYFNRTLAKPVNEALRQRVVVHYDFEGLSDEEVAKYVSHKIQTAGGSLSILSEAALSAVHGYA
;
A
#
# COMPACT_ATOMS: atom_id res chain seq x y z
N MET A 1 7.96 21.79 -14.43
CA MET A 1 8.20 20.39 -13.99
C MET A 1 6.88 19.62 -13.89
N PHE A 2 5.93 20.09 -13.08
CA PHE A 2 4.67 19.37 -12.83
C PHE A 2 3.82 19.03 -14.07
N ARG A 3 3.62 20.01 -14.97
CA ARG A 3 2.94 19.80 -16.25
C ARG A 3 3.61 18.73 -17.12
N ALA A 4 4.94 18.66 -17.12
CA ALA A 4 5.66 17.67 -17.91
C ALA A 4 5.42 16.24 -17.40
N VAL A 5 5.31 16.05 -16.08
CA VAL A 5 4.93 14.76 -15.50
C VAL A 5 3.51 14.40 -15.88
N GLN A 6 2.56 15.34 -15.76
CA GLN A 6 1.17 15.11 -16.17
C GLN A 6 1.03 14.78 -17.66
N GLU A 7 1.69 15.52 -18.55
CA GLU A 7 1.70 15.25 -19.99
C GLU A 7 2.26 13.86 -20.29
N GLN A 8 3.34 13.46 -19.61
CA GLN A 8 3.93 12.15 -19.80
C GLN A 8 3.03 11.02 -19.28
N VAL A 9 2.40 11.18 -18.12
CA VAL A 9 1.42 10.22 -17.59
C VAL A 9 0.24 10.08 -18.54
N TYR A 10 -0.27 11.19 -19.06
CA TYR A 10 -1.36 11.19 -20.03
C TYR A 10 -0.95 10.50 -21.35
N TYR A 11 0.24 10.78 -21.87
CA TYR A 11 0.79 10.12 -23.05
C TYR A 11 0.90 8.60 -22.87
N LEU A 12 1.43 8.15 -21.73
CA LEU A 12 1.54 6.72 -21.42
C LEU A 12 0.17 6.04 -21.33
N TYR A 13 -0.80 6.70 -20.71
CA TYR A 13 -2.16 6.19 -20.58
C TYR A 13 -2.90 6.14 -21.94
N HIS A 14 -2.91 7.26 -22.68
CA HIS A 14 -3.70 7.41 -23.90
C HIS A 14 -3.05 6.76 -25.12
N GLU A 15 -1.79 7.10 -25.40
CA GLU A 15 -1.11 6.66 -26.64
C GLU A 15 -0.52 5.26 -26.49
N LYS A 16 0.03 4.94 -25.32
CA LYS A 16 0.69 3.64 -25.08
C LYS A 16 -0.21 2.60 -24.43
N LYS A 17 -1.42 2.97 -23.97
CA LYS A 17 -2.31 2.09 -23.19
C LYS A 17 -1.61 1.44 -21.99
N ARG A 18 -0.69 2.17 -21.36
CA ARG A 18 0.10 1.73 -20.21
C ARG A 18 -0.25 2.59 -19.00
N PRO A 19 -1.26 2.19 -18.19
CA PRO A 19 -1.56 2.92 -16.97
C PRO A 19 -0.37 2.86 -16.02
N LEU A 20 -0.06 3.99 -15.39
CA LEU A 20 1.00 4.07 -14.40
C LEU A 20 0.48 3.53 -13.06
N CYS A 21 1.30 2.76 -12.35
CA CYS A 21 1.06 2.38 -10.96
C CYS A 21 2.19 2.96 -10.11
N LEU A 22 1.85 3.84 -9.18
CA LEU A 22 2.78 4.42 -8.23
C LEU A 22 2.54 3.78 -6.86
N ALA A 23 3.49 2.97 -6.40
CA ALA A 23 3.50 2.41 -5.06
C ALA A 23 4.54 3.15 -4.23
N ILE A 24 4.12 3.70 -3.09
CA ILE A 24 4.99 4.37 -2.13
C ILE A 24 4.96 3.58 -0.84
N ASP A 25 6.10 2.99 -0.51
CA ASP A 25 6.31 2.36 0.78
C ASP A 25 6.77 3.41 1.81
N GLU A 26 6.54 3.12 3.09
CA GLU A 26 6.83 4.03 4.20
C GLU A 26 6.21 5.43 4.01
N CYS A 27 4.98 5.48 3.50
CA CYS A 27 4.29 6.72 3.11
C CYS A 27 4.08 7.70 4.27
N GLN A 28 4.25 7.25 5.51
CA GLN A 28 4.16 8.06 6.71
C GLN A 28 5.25 9.13 6.85
N TYR A 29 6.33 9.04 6.07
CA TYR A 29 7.36 10.07 5.98
C TYR A 29 7.06 11.15 4.93
N LEU A 30 6.00 10.99 4.13
CA LEU A 30 5.63 11.98 3.13
C LEU A 30 5.23 13.30 3.79
N SER A 31 5.81 14.38 3.30
CA SER A 31 5.41 15.72 3.73
C SER A 31 4.04 16.08 3.17
N PRO A 32 3.26 16.95 3.84
CA PRO A 32 1.99 17.45 3.32
C PRO A 32 2.10 18.09 1.93
N ALA A 33 3.23 18.71 1.61
CA ALA A 33 3.49 19.27 0.28
C ALA A 33 3.49 18.19 -0.80
N ILE A 34 4.12 17.04 -0.54
CA ILE A 34 4.16 15.92 -1.49
C ILE A 34 2.76 15.30 -1.67
N LEU A 35 1.96 15.20 -0.61
CA LEU A 35 0.58 14.71 -0.71
C LEU A 35 -0.28 15.63 -1.60
N ASN A 36 -0.08 16.94 -1.50
CA ASN A 36 -0.75 17.91 -2.37
C ASN A 36 -0.26 17.81 -3.82
N ASP A 37 1.04 17.58 -4.01
CA ASP A 37 1.59 17.31 -5.35
C ASP A 37 0.97 16.03 -5.92
N LEU A 38 0.88 14.92 -5.18
CA LEU A 38 0.21 13.70 -5.67
C LEU A 38 -1.24 13.97 -6.09
N LYS A 39 -1.99 14.73 -5.31
CA LYS A 39 -3.36 15.18 -5.67
C LYS A 39 -3.38 15.92 -7.00
N LEU A 40 -2.46 16.85 -7.21
CA LEU A 40 -2.40 17.64 -8.44
C LEU A 40 -2.07 16.74 -9.65
N ILE A 41 -1.23 15.70 -9.51
CA ILE A 41 -0.93 14.76 -10.60
C ILE A 41 -2.18 13.93 -10.92
N MET A 42 -2.97 13.54 -9.91
CA MET A 42 -4.19 12.73 -10.12
C MET A 42 -5.29 13.48 -10.86
N ASN A 43 -5.28 14.82 -10.85
CA ASN A 43 -6.32 15.62 -11.47
C ASN A 43 -6.09 15.77 -12.98
N HIS A 44 -6.68 14.86 -13.75
CA HIS A 44 -6.66 14.89 -15.22
C HIS A 44 -8.07 15.08 -15.80
N GLY A 45 -8.19 15.94 -16.81
CA GLY A 45 -9.42 16.10 -17.61
C GLY A 45 -10.66 16.46 -16.80
N TYR A 46 -10.59 17.44 -15.90
CA TYR A 46 -11.69 17.80 -14.98
C TYR A 46 -12.15 16.61 -14.10
N ASP A 47 -11.20 15.82 -13.58
CA ASP A 47 -11.45 14.59 -12.79
C ASP A 47 -12.21 13.47 -13.52
N SER A 48 -12.32 13.52 -14.85
CA SER A 48 -12.98 12.47 -15.63
C SER A 48 -12.07 11.26 -15.95
N LEU A 49 -10.76 11.39 -15.75
CA LEU A 49 -9.77 10.40 -16.17
C LEU A 49 -8.78 10.07 -15.05
N ASN A 50 -8.82 8.84 -14.55
CA ASN A 50 -7.80 8.30 -13.65
C ASN A 50 -6.65 7.71 -14.47
N CYS A 51 -5.65 8.52 -14.78
CA CYS A 51 -4.51 8.12 -15.62
C CYS A 51 -3.48 7.24 -14.88
N PHE A 52 -3.54 7.13 -13.55
CA PHE A 52 -2.66 6.26 -12.76
C PHE A 52 -3.32 5.74 -11.48
N SER A 53 -2.80 4.63 -10.98
CA SER A 53 -3.17 4.02 -9.69
C SER A 53 -2.14 4.39 -8.63
N LEU A 54 -2.59 4.77 -7.43
CA LEU A 54 -1.74 5.12 -6.29
C LEU A 54 -1.92 4.06 -5.19
N ILE A 55 -0.81 3.50 -4.72
CA ILE A 55 -0.75 2.60 -3.57
C ILE A 55 0.13 3.26 -2.52
N LEU A 56 -0.43 3.50 -1.34
CA LEU A 56 0.29 4.06 -0.19
C LEU A 56 0.36 2.95 0.87
N CYS A 57 1.58 2.49 1.17
CA CYS A 57 1.88 1.51 2.19
C CYS A 57 2.71 2.18 3.29
N GLY A 58 2.44 1.85 4.54
CA GLY A 58 3.14 2.44 5.67
C GLY A 58 2.40 2.21 6.98
N GLU A 59 2.79 2.97 7.98
CA GLU A 59 2.26 2.85 9.33
C GLU A 59 0.80 3.31 9.46
N SER A 60 0.04 2.65 10.34
CA SER A 60 -1.40 2.92 10.58
C SER A 60 -1.69 4.38 10.98
N TYR A 61 -0.72 5.08 11.58
CA TYR A 61 -0.88 6.50 11.91
C TYR A 61 -0.99 7.40 10.67
N PHE A 62 -0.52 6.95 9.50
CA PHE A 62 -0.68 7.69 8.26
C PHE A 62 -2.15 7.91 7.91
N ASN A 63 -3.03 6.95 8.24
CA ASN A 63 -4.47 7.11 8.08
C ASN A 63 -5.00 8.33 8.85
N ARG A 64 -4.43 8.66 10.01
CA ARG A 64 -4.76 9.89 10.77
C ARG A 64 -4.28 11.14 10.06
N THR A 65 -3.11 11.09 9.43
CA THR A 65 -2.59 12.21 8.60
C THR A 65 -3.48 12.43 7.38
N LEU A 66 -3.88 11.37 6.68
CA LEU A 66 -4.75 11.42 5.52
C LEU A 66 -6.18 11.87 5.87
N ALA A 67 -6.65 11.59 7.07
CA ALA A 67 -7.95 12.03 7.59
C ALA A 67 -8.03 13.54 7.90
N LYS A 68 -6.90 14.26 7.94
CA LYS A 68 -6.90 15.71 8.17
C LYS A 68 -7.62 16.45 7.03
N PRO A 69 -8.38 17.53 7.30
CA PRO A 69 -9.12 18.28 6.28
C PRO A 69 -8.26 18.74 5.08
N VAL A 70 -6.99 19.08 5.33
CA VAL A 70 -6.05 19.48 4.28
C VAL A 70 -5.83 18.40 3.20
N ASN A 71 -6.01 17.13 3.57
CA ASN A 71 -5.80 15.96 2.71
C ASN A 71 -7.12 15.35 2.19
N GLU A 72 -8.28 15.97 2.47
CA GLU A 72 -9.60 15.40 2.17
C GLU A 72 -9.76 15.05 0.69
N ALA A 73 -9.29 15.91 -0.21
CA ALA A 73 -9.37 15.67 -1.65
C ALA A 73 -8.53 14.48 -2.13
N LEU A 74 -7.41 14.16 -1.46
CA LEU A 74 -6.63 12.97 -1.76
C LEU A 74 -7.31 11.74 -1.14
N ARG A 75 -7.80 11.87 0.11
CA ARG A 75 -8.53 10.82 0.83
C ARG A 75 -9.74 10.32 0.05
N GLN A 76 -10.54 11.21 -0.54
CA GLN A 76 -11.71 10.85 -1.34
C GLN A 76 -11.37 10.03 -2.60
N ARG A 77 -10.10 10.06 -3.07
CA ARG A 77 -9.63 9.28 -4.22
C ARG A 77 -9.05 7.92 -3.81
N VAL A 78 -8.81 7.70 -2.53
CA VAL A 78 -8.39 6.40 -2.01
C VAL A 78 -9.64 5.54 -1.81
N VAL A 79 -9.87 4.62 -2.74
CA VAL A 79 -11.07 3.77 -2.75
C VAL A 79 -10.97 2.63 -1.73
N VAL A 80 -9.75 2.19 -1.44
CA VAL A 80 -9.48 1.05 -0.57
C VAL A 80 -8.58 1.49 0.58
N HIS A 81 -9.07 1.28 1.79
CA HIS A 81 -8.29 1.38 3.02
C HIS A 81 -8.21 -0.01 3.63
N TYR A 82 -6.99 -0.45 3.92
CA TYR A 82 -6.75 -1.72 4.58
C TYR A 82 -5.69 -1.51 5.64
N ASP A 83 -6.04 -1.84 6.88
CA ASP A 83 -5.11 -1.91 7.99
C ASP A 83 -4.71 -3.38 8.15
N PHE A 84 -3.41 -3.67 8.04
CA PHE A 84 -2.92 -5.02 8.27
C PHE A 84 -3.05 -5.35 9.77
N GLU A 85 -3.85 -6.36 10.07
CA GLU A 85 -3.92 -6.94 11.40
C GLU A 85 -2.86 -8.04 11.56
N GLY A 86 -2.59 -8.41 12.81
CA GLY A 86 -1.74 -9.57 13.10
C GLY A 86 -2.30 -10.84 12.45
N LEU A 87 -1.43 -11.79 12.13
CA LEU A 87 -1.83 -13.08 11.59
C LEU A 87 -2.64 -13.86 12.64
N SER A 88 -3.72 -14.50 12.21
CA SER A 88 -4.47 -15.45 13.05
C SER A 88 -3.65 -16.68 13.42
N ASP A 89 -4.05 -17.43 14.45
CA ASP A 89 -3.43 -18.71 14.85
C ASP A 89 -3.15 -19.64 13.65
N GLU A 90 -4.13 -19.80 12.77
CA GLU A 90 -3.99 -20.64 11.58
C GLU A 90 -2.99 -20.08 10.57
N GLU A 91 -2.99 -18.75 10.37
CA GLU A 91 -2.09 -18.08 9.44
C GLU A 91 -0.65 -18.08 9.96
N VAL A 92 -0.45 -17.93 11.27
CA VAL A 92 0.85 -18.08 11.91
C VAL A 92 1.39 -19.49 11.68
N ALA A 93 0.59 -20.52 11.95
CA ALA A 93 1.00 -21.91 11.73
C ALA A 93 1.37 -22.17 10.26
N LYS A 94 0.55 -21.69 9.31
CA LYS A 94 0.82 -21.79 7.87
C LYS A 94 2.07 -21.02 7.46
N TYR A 95 2.26 -19.81 7.98
CA TYR A 95 3.39 -18.94 7.69
C TYR A 95 4.71 -19.56 8.15
N VAL A 96 4.77 -20.01 9.40
CA VAL A 96 5.96 -20.66 9.97
C VAL A 96 6.29 -21.94 9.19
N SER A 97 5.29 -22.76 8.91
CA SER A 97 5.44 -23.98 8.10
C SER A 97 6.00 -23.68 6.71
N HIS A 98 5.46 -22.65 6.05
CA HIS A 98 5.94 -22.22 4.74
C HIS A 98 7.38 -21.72 4.80
N LYS A 99 7.77 -20.95 5.83
CA LYS A 99 9.16 -20.49 6.01
C LYS A 99 10.14 -21.63 6.22
N ILE A 100 9.78 -22.64 7.03
CA ILE A 100 10.62 -23.83 7.24
C ILE A 100 10.85 -24.60 5.93
N GLN A 101 9.77 -24.85 5.18
CA GLN A 101 9.87 -25.54 3.90
C GLN A 101 10.71 -24.75 2.90
N THR A 102 10.55 -23.42 2.86
CA THR A 102 11.33 -22.53 1.97
C THR A 102 12.82 -22.56 2.32
N ALA A 103 13.16 -22.71 3.59
CA ALA A 103 14.53 -22.91 4.07
C ALA A 103 15.07 -24.33 3.86
N GLY A 104 14.27 -25.26 3.30
CA GLY A 104 14.63 -26.67 3.09
C GLY A 104 14.54 -27.54 4.35
N GLY A 105 13.91 -27.04 5.42
CA GLY A 105 13.72 -27.76 6.67
C GLY A 105 12.51 -28.69 6.66
N SER A 106 12.50 -29.65 7.59
CA SER A 106 11.34 -30.52 7.83
C SER A 106 10.34 -29.84 8.78
N LEU A 107 9.05 -29.99 8.49
CA LEU A 107 7.98 -29.55 9.39
C LEU A 107 8.00 -30.27 10.74
N SER A 108 8.62 -31.46 10.81
CA SER A 108 8.77 -32.22 12.05
C SER A 108 9.68 -31.56 13.10
N ILE A 109 10.35 -30.46 12.75
CA ILE A 109 11.23 -29.70 13.66
C ILE A 109 10.40 -28.90 14.68
N LEU A 110 9.15 -28.55 14.35
CA LEU A 110 8.25 -27.85 15.26
C LEU A 110 7.08 -28.74 15.67
N SER A 111 6.73 -28.68 16.95
CA SER A 111 5.50 -29.28 17.47
C SER A 111 4.33 -28.31 17.32
N GLU A 112 3.10 -28.84 17.26
CA GLU A 112 1.89 -28.01 17.25
C GLU A 112 1.77 -27.11 18.49
N ALA A 113 2.22 -27.60 19.66
CA ALA A 113 2.28 -26.81 20.88
C ALA A 113 3.25 -25.61 20.75
N ALA A 114 4.37 -25.78 20.05
CA ALA A 114 5.29 -24.66 19.78
C ALA A 114 4.68 -23.64 18.82
N LEU A 115 3.97 -24.08 17.78
CA LEU A 115 3.26 -23.18 16.86
C LEU A 115 2.16 -22.37 17.57
N SER A 116 1.39 -23.00 18.45
CA SER A 116 0.37 -22.31 19.24
C SER A 116 0.97 -21.32 20.25
N ALA A 117 2.13 -21.66 20.85
CA ALA A 117 2.83 -20.75 21.75
C ALA A 117 3.36 -19.48 21.06
N VAL A 118 3.71 -19.55 19.77
CA VAL A 118 4.19 -18.40 19.00
C VAL A 118 3.10 -17.33 18.84
N HIS A 119 1.84 -17.71 18.65
CA HIS A 119 0.74 -16.76 18.56
C HIS A 119 0.40 -16.13 19.93
N GLY A 120 0.44 -16.92 21.01
CA GLY A 120 0.15 -16.44 22.36
C GLY A 120 1.15 -15.43 22.95
N TYR A 121 2.25 -15.13 22.25
CA TYR A 121 3.26 -14.15 22.64
C TYR A 121 3.12 -12.80 21.90
N ALA A 122 2.12 -12.67 21.02
CA ALA A 122 1.83 -11.46 20.24
C ALA A 122 1.06 -10.39 21.03
#